data_AF-A0A366KC39-F1
#
_entry.id   AF-A0A366KC39-F1
#
_cell.length_a   1.000
_cell.length_b   1.000
_cell.length_c   1.000
_cell.angle_alpha   90.00
_cell.angle_beta   90.00
_cell.angle_gamma   90.00
#
_symmetry.space_group_name_H-M   'P 1'
#
loop_
_entity.id
_entity.type
_entity.pdbx_description
1 polymer ?
#
loop_
_entity_poly.entity_id
_entity_poly.type
_entity_poly.pdbx_seq_one_letter_code
_entity_poly.pdbx_strand_id
1 'polypeptide(L)'
;MAVLTIPDHAPDHEIEDSFHPNVDLFRQLHSAINPVDVDTSIYMIRGGKKLVAFLGVGIKDARAEVMEFVERYFLPFNQTMPFQGHH
;
A
#
# COMPACT_ATOMS: atom_id res chain seq x y z
N MET A 1 -4.39 -11.07 8.63
CA MET A 1 -4.02 -11.67 9.93
C MET A 1 -4.00 -13.17 9.73
N ALA A 2 -2.85 -13.80 9.96
CA ALA A 2 -2.77 -15.25 10.07
C ALA A 2 -2.69 -15.59 11.55
N VAL A 3 -3.50 -16.54 12.00
CA VAL A 3 -3.51 -17.03 13.39
C VAL A 3 -3.05 -18.48 13.34
N LEU A 4 -2.05 -18.81 14.15
CA LEU A 4 -1.55 -20.17 14.33
C LEU A 4 -1.93 -20.62 15.74
N THR A 5 -2.65 -21.73 15.84
CA THR A 5 -2.94 -22.39 17.12
C THR A 5 -1.96 -23.55 17.29
N ILE A 6 -1.13 -23.49 18.33
CA ILE A 6 -0.18 -24.55 18.69
C ILE A 6 -0.80 -25.40 19.80
N PRO A 7 -0.94 -26.73 19.64
CA PRO A 7 -1.45 -27.61 20.69
C PRO A 7 -0.50 -27.67 21.89
N ASP A 8 -1.04 -27.78 23.11
CA ASP A 8 -0.28 -27.73 24.37
C ASP A 8 0.84 -28.79 24.48
N HIS A 9 0.73 -29.91 23.76
CA HIS A 9 1.72 -31.01 23.76
C HIS A 9 2.79 -30.92 22.67
N ALA A 10 2.70 -29.95 21.75
CA ALA A 10 3.67 -29.77 20.67
C ALA A 10 5.09 -29.38 21.14
N PRO A 11 5.29 -28.60 22.23
CA PRO A 11 6.64 -28.24 22.69
C PRO A 11 7.43 -29.41 23.31
N ASP A 12 6.75 -30.48 23.72
CA ASP A 12 7.35 -31.60 24.48
C ASP A 12 7.91 -32.71 23.58
N HIS A 13 7.65 -32.65 22.27
CA HIS A 13 8.18 -33.59 21.29
C HIS A 13 9.41 -32.99 20.61
N GLU A 14 10.56 -33.69 20.66
CA GLU A 14 11.74 -33.32 19.89
C GLU A 14 11.40 -33.34 18.40
N ILE A 15 11.40 -32.15 17.78
CA ILE A 15 11.26 -32.00 16.34
C ILE A 15 12.63 -32.36 15.75
N GLU A 16 12.73 -33.55 15.14
CA GLU A 16 13.97 -34.04 14.50
C GLU A 16 14.35 -33.27 13.22
N ASP A 17 13.49 -32.36 12.76
CA ASP A 17 13.69 -31.63 11.51
C ASP A 17 14.49 -30.33 11.71
N SER A 18 15.29 -29.97 10.71
CA SER A 18 16.12 -28.77 10.78
C SER A 18 15.27 -27.55 10.44
N PHE A 19 14.88 -26.77 11.45
CA PHE A 19 14.18 -25.50 11.21
C PHE A 19 15.05 -24.57 10.37
N HIS A 20 14.58 -24.26 9.16
CA HIS A 20 15.21 -23.28 8.28
C HIS A 20 14.33 -22.02 8.22
N PRO A 21 14.74 -20.90 8.86
CA PRO A 21 13.99 -19.66 8.75
C PRO A 21 13.98 -19.19 7.30
N ASN A 22 12.79 -18.94 6.77
CA ASN A 22 12.57 -18.42 5.40
C ASN A 22 12.27 -16.92 5.39
N VAL A 23 12.61 -16.20 6.47
CA VAL A 23 12.33 -14.76 6.62
C VAL A 23 12.90 -13.95 5.46
N ASP A 24 14.07 -14.36 4.94
CA ASP A 24 14.74 -13.70 3.81
C ASP A 24 14.00 -13.85 2.46
N LEU A 25 13.06 -14.81 2.33
CA LEU A 25 12.22 -14.97 1.14
C LEU A 25 11.08 -13.94 1.07
N PHE A 26 10.75 -13.28 2.18
CA PHE A 26 9.72 -12.24 2.23
C PHE A 26 10.33 -10.86 1.99
N ARG A 27 10.64 -10.55 0.73
CA ARG A 27 10.91 -9.17 0.32
C ARG A 27 9.63 -8.52 -0.15
N GLN A 28 9.34 -7.33 0.37
CA GLN A 28 8.29 -6.48 -0.15
C GLN A 28 8.66 -6.14 -1.59
N LEU A 29 7.93 -6.72 -2.54
CA LEU A 29 8.12 -6.43 -3.96
C LEU A 29 7.61 -5.01 -4.22
N HIS A 30 8.52 -4.14 -4.65
CA HIS A 30 8.11 -2.85 -5.18
C HIS A 30 7.57 -3.11 -6.59
N SER A 31 6.28 -2.86 -6.79
CA SER A 31 5.69 -2.93 -8.13
C SER A 31 6.43 -1.98 -9.06
N ALA A 32 6.93 -2.49 -10.18
CA ALA A 32 7.50 -1.65 -11.22
C ALA A 32 6.39 -0.80 -11.85
N ILE A 33 6.59 0.52 -11.87
CA ILE A 33 5.70 1.45 -12.56
C ILE A 33 6.11 1.49 -14.02
N ASN A 34 5.17 1.26 -14.94
CA ASN A 34 5.40 1.45 -16.37
C ASN A 34 5.24 2.94 -16.74
N PRO A 35 6.25 3.61 -17.30
CA PRO A 35 6.17 5.02 -17.66
C PRO A 35 5.00 5.37 -18.60
N VAL A 36 4.63 4.44 -19.50
CA VAL A 36 3.53 4.64 -20.45
C VAL A 36 2.18 4.83 -19.73
N ASP A 37 1.98 4.14 -18.61
CA ASP A 37 0.76 4.23 -17.83
C ASP A 37 0.69 5.57 -17.08
N VAL A 38 1.85 6.11 -16.68
CA VAL A 38 1.95 7.45 -16.07
C VAL A 38 1.57 8.53 -17.09
N ASP A 39 2.17 8.50 -18.28
CA ASP A 39 1.89 9.49 -19.33
C ASP A 39 0.42 9.47 -19.75
N THR A 40 -0.15 8.27 -19.88
CA THR A 40 -1.57 8.09 -20.21
C THR A 40 -2.46 8.69 -19.12
N SER A 41 -2.12 8.47 -17.86
CA SER A 41 -2.87 9.02 -16.72
C SER A 41 -2.82 10.56 -16.69
N ILE A 42 -1.65 11.16 -16.95
CA ILE A 42 -1.52 12.62 -17.03
C ILE A 42 -2.33 13.19 -18.20
N TYR A 43 -2.33 12.53 -19.35
CA TYR A 43 -3.15 12.93 -20.49
C TYR A 43 -4.64 12.93 -20.13
N MET A 44 -5.13 11.87 -19.46
CA MET A 44 -6.52 11.77 -19.01
C MET A 44 -6.88 12.86 -17.99
N ILE A 45 -5.97 13.17 -17.06
CA ILE A 45 -6.17 14.24 -16.07
C ILE A 45 -6.29 15.60 -16.75
N ARG A 46 -5.46 15.89 -17.75
CA ARG A 46 -5.51 17.18 -18.47
C ARG A 46 -6.77 17.35 -19.31
N GLY A 47 -7.33 16.27 -19.84
CA GLY A 47 -8.55 16.29 -20.65
C GLY A 47 -9.85 16.15 -19.86
N GLY A 48 -9.78 15.74 -18.59
CA GLY A 48 -10.94 15.43 -17.77
C GLY A 48 -11.64 16.68 -17.22
N LYS A 49 -12.98 16.72 -17.30
CA LYS A 49 -13.77 17.87 -16.84
C LYS A 49 -14.34 17.75 -15.41
N LYS A 50 -14.38 16.54 -14.86
CA LYS A 50 -14.96 16.23 -13.54
C LYS A 50 -14.14 15.15 -12.85
N LEU A 51 -12.92 15.51 -12.49
CA LEU A 51 -11.99 14.61 -11.83
C LEU A 51 -12.14 14.73 -10.32
N VAL A 52 -11.90 13.62 -9.63
CA VAL A 52 -11.84 13.56 -8.17
C VAL A 52 -10.78 12.54 -7.77
N ALA A 53 -9.93 12.88 -6.82
CA ALA A 53 -8.97 11.95 -6.24
C ALA A 53 -9.58 11.25 -5.02
N PHE A 54 -9.37 9.95 -4.90
CA PHE A 54 -9.78 9.18 -3.73
C PHE A 54 -8.54 8.70 -2.98
N LEU A 55 -8.36 9.21 -1.77
CA LEU A 55 -7.14 9.02 -0.98
C LEU A 55 -7.42 8.04 0.16
N GLY A 56 -6.76 6.88 0.10
CA GLY A 56 -6.84 5.82 1.12
C GLY A 56 -5.55 5.70 1.95
N VAL A 57 -5.50 4.72 2.84
CA VAL A 57 -4.36 4.48 3.75
C VAL A 57 -3.00 4.26 3.06
N GLY A 58 -3.00 3.88 1.77
CA GLY A 58 -1.78 3.63 0.99
C GLY A 58 -0.91 4.86 0.76
N ILE A 59 -1.41 6.08 1.05
CA ILE A 59 -0.64 7.32 0.87
C ILE A 59 0.19 7.69 2.11
N LYS A 60 0.19 6.88 3.17
CA LYS A 60 0.77 7.24 4.47
C LYS A 60 2.21 7.75 4.36
N ASP A 61 3.04 7.05 3.58
CA ASP A 61 4.46 7.36 3.42
C ASP A 61 4.75 8.34 2.27
N ALA A 62 3.72 8.75 1.52
CA ALA A 62 3.81 9.65 0.36
C ALA A 62 2.83 10.83 0.47
N ARG A 63 2.46 11.22 1.69
CA ARG A 63 1.40 12.21 1.93
C ARG A 63 1.76 13.55 1.30
N ALA A 64 3.00 14.02 1.47
CA ALA A 64 3.43 15.32 0.98
C ALA A 64 3.34 15.38 -0.56
N GLU A 65 3.84 14.34 -1.22
CA GLU A 65 3.87 14.20 -2.67
C GLU A 65 2.44 14.11 -3.25
N VAL A 66 1.55 13.37 -2.57
CA VAL A 66 0.14 13.27 -2.98
C VAL A 66 -0.59 14.60 -2.80
N MET A 67 -0.31 15.35 -1.74
CA MET A 67 -0.90 16.68 -1.55
C MET A 67 -0.43 17.67 -2.62
N GLU A 68 0.87 17.71 -2.91
CA GLU A 68 1.43 18.53 -3.99
C GLU A 68 0.80 18.16 -5.35
N PHE A 69 0.56 16.86 -5.59
CA PHE A 69 -0.05 16.38 -6.83
C PHE A 69 -1.50 16.86 -6.98
N VAL A 70 -2.34 16.71 -5.95
CA VAL A 70 -3.76 17.14 -6.04
C VAL A 70 -3.87 18.66 -6.12
N GLU A 71 -2.95 19.41 -5.50
CA GLU A 71 -2.86 20.86 -5.65
C GLU A 71 -2.46 21.26 -7.08
N ARG A 72 -1.39 20.67 -7.63
CA ARG A 72 -0.88 20.96 -8.98
C ARG A 72 -1.94 20.80 -10.06
N TYR A 73 -2.80 19.79 -9.92
CA TYR A 73 -3.84 19.45 -10.90
C TYR A 73 -5.24 19.92 -10.49
N PHE A 74 -5.36 20.71 -9.42
CA PHE A 74 -6.64 21.23 -8.91
C PHE A 74 -7.70 20.12 -8.73
N LEU A 75 -7.28 18.96 -8.24
CA LEU A 75 -8.13 17.80 -8.06
C LEU A 75 -8.87 17.90 -6.73
N PRO A 76 -10.21 18.03 -6.71
CA PRO A 76 -10.94 17.82 -5.48
C PRO A 76 -10.70 16.39 -4.99
N PHE A 77 -10.57 16.18 -3.68
CA PHE A 77 -10.28 14.86 -3.14
C PHE A 77 -11.17 14.50 -1.96
N ASN A 78 -11.42 13.19 -1.83
CA ASN A 78 -12.06 12.59 -0.66
C ASN A 78 -11.07 11.66 0.03
N GLN A 79 -11.10 11.64 1.36
CA GLN A 79 -10.26 10.76 2.18
C GLN A 79 -11.11 9.66 2.81
N THR A 80 -10.60 8.44 2.86
CA THR A 80 -11.26 7.35 3.60
C THR A 80 -11.25 7.62 5.11
N MET A 81 -12.29 7.18 5.83
CA MET A 81 -12.42 7.37 7.28
C MET A 81 -11.19 7.00 8.15
N PRO A 82 -10.39 5.94 7.89
CA PRO A 82 -9.16 5.70 8.67
C PRO A 82 -8.07 6.78 8.50
N PHE A 83 -8.25 7.76 7.61
CA PHE A 83 -7.32 8.85 7.35
C PHE A 83 -7.85 10.22 7.81
N GLN A 84 -9.17 10.33 8.06
CA GLN A 84 -9.80 11.55 8.61
C GLN A 84 -9.48 11.65 10.12
N GLY A 85 -8.31 12.20 10.46
CA GLY A 85 -7.93 12.35 11.88
C GLY A 85 -6.45 12.64 12.15
N HIS A 86 -5.60 12.62 11.13
CA HIS A 86 -4.19 13.04 11.27
C HIS A 86 -4.05 14.51 10.80
N HIS A 87 -4.63 15.42 11.57
CA HIS A 87 -4.38 16.86 11.51
C HIS A 87 -3.62 17.29 12.77
#